data_AF-A0A536A0L9-F1
#
_entry.id   AF-A0A536A0L9-F1
#
_cell.length_a   1.000
_cell.length_b   1.000
_cell.length_c   1.000
_cell.angle_alpha   90.00
_cell.angle_beta   90.00
_cell.angle_gamma   90.00
#
_symmetry.space_group_name_H-M   'P 1'
#
loop_
_entity.id
_entity.type
_entity.pdbx_description
1 polymer ?
#
loop_
_entity_poly.entity_id
_entity_poly.type
_entity_poly.pdbx_seq_one_letter_code
_entity_poly.pdbx_strand_id
1 'polypeptide(L)'
;MPHPRVPMSSLTLVSAEHAGESSENTARHAAVTLSLLTDGRTSLSDLSVPAQWAQRNAVLSGQGYTVAAEAVRLLEQRVGQAGLVRVLEATGRGESFGAAYAAEAGESLEDFERAFPARLVSAQEQPRILQSSHADGVRWTAAGFRPASAVTVTIEGAAYRVQYEATTDRLGMYQAVFGSTAPPGEYTIHLSGGGLAAGVVIRT
;
A
#
# COMPACT_ATOMS: atom_id res chain seq x y z
N MET A 1 16.59 -44.18 3.53
CA MET A 1 15.52 -43.17 3.68
C MET A 1 15.82 -42.02 2.74
N PRO A 2 14.95 -41.73 1.74
CA PRO A 2 15.16 -40.62 0.82
C PRO A 2 14.60 -39.33 1.43
N HIS A 3 15.39 -38.25 1.45
CA HIS A 3 14.91 -36.91 1.76
C HIS A 3 13.90 -36.45 0.71
N PRO A 4 12.75 -35.87 1.09
CA PRO A 4 11.86 -35.23 0.14
C PRO A 4 12.56 -33.95 -0.39
N ARG A 5 12.95 -33.98 -1.66
CA ARG A 5 13.26 -32.77 -2.42
C ARG A 5 11.96 -31.98 -2.57
N VAL A 6 11.82 -30.92 -1.78
CA VAL A 6 10.78 -29.92 -2.03
C VAL A 6 11.04 -29.36 -3.44
N PRO A 7 10.07 -29.45 -4.38
CA PRO A 7 10.28 -28.94 -5.72
C PRO A 7 10.47 -27.42 -5.67
N MET A 8 11.49 -26.91 -6.39
CA MET A 8 11.84 -25.49 -6.46
C MET A 8 10.64 -24.59 -6.84
N SER A 9 9.63 -25.12 -7.51
CA SER A 9 8.39 -24.43 -7.86
C SER A 9 7.55 -23.99 -6.64
N SER A 10 7.59 -24.76 -5.54
CA SER A 10 6.82 -24.43 -4.32
C SER A 10 7.43 -23.26 -3.55
N LEU A 11 8.75 -23.09 -3.59
CA LEU A 11 9.43 -21.95 -2.95
C LEU A 11 9.19 -20.65 -3.73
N THR A 12 9.20 -20.69 -5.06
CA THR A 12 8.88 -19.53 -5.90
C THR A 12 7.43 -19.08 -5.73
N LEU A 13 6.50 -20.02 -5.59
CA LEU A 13 5.08 -19.72 -5.36
C LEU A 13 4.88 -19.02 -4.01
N VAL A 14 5.44 -19.58 -2.92
CA VAL A 14 5.32 -19.02 -1.57
C VAL A 14 5.96 -17.64 -1.48
N SER A 15 7.11 -17.41 -2.13
CA SER A 15 7.75 -16.08 -2.18
C SER A 15 6.93 -15.06 -2.99
N ALA A 16 6.28 -15.47 -4.08
CA ALA A 16 5.40 -14.59 -4.86
C ALA A 16 4.12 -14.25 -4.09
N GLU A 17 3.54 -15.22 -3.37
CA GLU A 17 2.37 -15.01 -2.51
C GLU A 17 2.68 -14.03 -1.37
N HIS A 18 3.81 -14.20 -0.66
CA HIS A 18 4.23 -13.28 0.39
C HIS A 18 4.55 -11.88 -0.14
N ALA A 19 5.14 -11.76 -1.33
CA ALA A 19 5.40 -10.46 -1.96
C ALA A 19 4.10 -9.76 -2.39
N GLY A 20 3.12 -10.51 -2.90
CA GLY A 20 1.79 -10.01 -3.25
C GLY A 20 1.01 -9.53 -2.02
N GLU A 21 1.00 -10.32 -0.94
CA GLU A 21 0.39 -9.96 0.33
C GLU A 21 1.05 -8.73 0.96
N SER A 22 2.38 -8.65 0.91
CA SER A 22 3.13 -7.49 1.41
C SER A 22 2.79 -6.21 0.63
N SER A 23 2.73 -6.29 -0.72
CA SER A 23 2.38 -5.15 -1.57
C SER A 23 0.93 -4.69 -1.39
N GLU A 24 0.01 -5.65 -1.21
CA GLU A 24 -1.40 -5.36 -0.93
C GLU A 24 -1.56 -4.70 0.43
N ASN A 25 -0.83 -5.19 1.43
CA ASN A 25 -0.86 -4.60 2.76
C ASN A 25 -0.30 -3.17 2.75
N THR A 26 0.80 -2.91 2.02
CA THR A 26 1.32 -1.54 1.83
C THR A 26 0.31 -0.64 1.11
N ALA A 27 -0.34 -1.12 0.04
CA ALA A 27 -1.37 -0.36 -0.67
C ALA A 27 -2.52 0.03 0.28
N ARG A 28 -2.99 -0.95 1.06
CA ARG A 28 -4.06 -0.78 2.03
C ARG A 28 -3.66 0.18 3.16
N HIS A 29 -2.46 0.05 3.71
CA HIS A 29 -1.94 0.95 4.74
C HIS A 29 -1.89 2.40 4.26
N ALA A 30 -1.38 2.65 3.05
CA ALA A 30 -1.37 3.98 2.45
C ALA A 30 -2.79 4.53 2.26
N ALA A 31 -3.73 3.70 1.76
CA ALA A 31 -5.11 4.11 1.53
C ALA A 31 -5.87 4.41 2.83
N VAL A 32 -5.70 3.57 3.87
CA VAL A 32 -6.25 3.82 5.21
C VAL A 32 -5.70 5.11 5.80
N THR A 33 -4.38 5.31 5.73
CA THR A 33 -3.73 6.52 6.22
C THR A 33 -4.28 7.75 5.51
N LEU A 34 -4.38 7.74 4.17
CA LEU A 34 -4.90 8.86 3.41
C LEU A 34 -6.37 9.17 3.75
N SER A 35 -7.22 8.16 3.94
CA SER A 35 -8.60 8.34 4.39
C SER A 35 -8.65 9.02 5.76
N LEU A 36 -7.86 8.57 6.73
CA LEU A 36 -7.84 9.16 8.07
C LEU A 36 -7.37 10.63 8.07
N LEU A 37 -6.38 10.97 7.23
CA LEU A 37 -5.88 12.33 7.09
C LEU A 37 -6.90 13.24 6.38
N THR A 38 -7.52 12.75 5.29
CA THR A 38 -8.48 13.51 4.49
C THR A 38 -9.78 13.80 5.26
N ASP A 39 -10.24 12.84 6.06
CA ASP A 39 -11.41 12.99 6.93
C ASP A 39 -11.12 13.86 8.17
N GLY A 40 -9.88 14.38 8.31
CA GLY A 40 -9.47 15.20 9.45
C GLY A 40 -9.47 14.45 10.78
N ARG A 41 -9.41 13.12 10.77
CA ARG A 41 -9.46 12.30 11.99
C ARG A 41 -8.15 12.30 12.75
N THR A 42 -7.03 12.63 12.10
CA THR A 42 -5.70 12.69 12.73
C THR A 42 -4.70 13.46 11.86
N SER A 43 -3.52 13.70 12.41
CA SER A 43 -2.32 14.23 11.76
C SER A 43 -1.06 13.60 12.38
N LEU A 44 0.12 13.82 11.80
CA LEU A 44 1.35 13.31 12.42
C LEU A 44 1.70 14.03 13.72
N SER A 45 1.50 15.35 13.77
CA SER A 45 1.70 16.14 14.99
C SER A 45 0.79 15.63 16.11
N ASP A 46 -0.45 15.26 15.78
CA ASP A 46 -1.37 14.63 16.71
C ASP A 46 -0.84 13.31 17.30
N LEU A 47 -0.24 12.48 16.46
CA LEU A 47 0.26 11.16 16.84
C LEU A 47 1.64 11.21 17.51
N SER A 48 2.36 12.33 17.42
CA SER A 48 3.71 12.49 17.96
C SER A 48 3.80 12.63 19.48
N VAL A 49 2.67 12.90 20.17
CA VAL A 49 2.64 13.16 21.63
C VAL A 49 2.57 11.86 22.42
N PRO A 50 3.66 11.39 23.08
CA PRO A 50 3.72 10.04 23.65
C PRO A 50 2.68 9.82 24.76
N ALA A 51 2.47 10.85 25.60
CA ALA A 51 1.51 10.81 26.70
C ALA A 51 0.05 10.61 26.23
N GLN A 52 -0.26 10.93 24.98
CA GLN A 52 -1.60 10.85 24.41
C GLN A 52 -1.75 9.72 23.39
N TRP A 53 -0.67 8.99 23.09
CA TRP A 53 -0.62 7.98 22.04
C TRP A 53 -1.72 6.93 22.20
N ALA A 54 -1.83 6.30 23.37
CA ALA A 54 -2.77 5.21 23.61
C ALA A 54 -4.23 5.65 23.37
N GLN A 55 -4.60 6.84 23.86
CA GLN A 55 -5.94 7.39 23.69
C GLN A 55 -6.23 7.72 22.22
N ARG A 56 -5.29 8.41 21.54
CA ARG A 56 -5.45 8.79 20.13
C ARG A 56 -5.52 7.55 19.23
N ASN A 57 -4.68 6.55 19.46
CA ASN A 57 -4.71 5.31 18.71
C ASN A 57 -6.02 4.52 18.94
N ALA A 58 -6.56 4.51 20.15
CA ALA A 58 -7.85 3.88 20.44
C ALA A 58 -9.02 4.52 19.68
N VAL A 59 -9.05 5.87 19.59
CA VAL A 59 -10.04 6.61 18.78
C VAL A 59 -9.95 6.25 17.29
N LEU A 60 -8.77 5.86 16.83
CA LEU A 60 -8.52 5.38 15.47
C LEU A 60 -8.68 3.85 15.33
N SER A 61 -9.19 3.16 16.34
CA SER A 61 -9.36 1.71 16.34
C SER A 61 -8.06 0.94 16.06
N GLY A 62 -6.93 1.45 16.57
CA GLY A 62 -5.59 0.85 16.37
C GLY A 62 -4.88 1.29 15.09
N GLN A 63 -5.53 2.07 14.22
CA GLN A 63 -4.95 2.51 12.94
C GLN A 63 -3.88 3.60 13.07
N GLY A 64 -3.61 4.10 14.29
CA GLY A 64 -2.46 5.00 14.52
C GLY A 64 -1.13 4.34 14.16
N TYR A 65 -0.99 3.02 14.37
CA TYR A 65 0.19 2.29 13.92
C TYR A 65 0.31 2.24 12.40
N THR A 66 -0.81 2.15 11.67
CA THR A 66 -0.84 2.21 10.20
C THR A 66 -0.34 3.56 9.70
N VAL A 67 -0.81 4.65 10.30
CA VAL A 67 -0.36 6.02 9.98
C VAL A 67 1.13 6.18 10.28
N ALA A 68 1.59 5.71 11.44
CA ALA A 68 2.99 5.78 11.83
C ALA A 68 3.90 4.96 10.90
N ALA A 69 3.46 3.78 10.49
CA ALA A 69 4.20 2.94 9.54
C ALA A 69 4.38 3.63 8.18
N GLU A 70 3.34 4.29 7.65
CA GLU A 70 3.47 5.06 6.40
C GLU A 70 4.36 6.30 6.56
N ALA A 71 4.33 6.97 7.73
CA ALA A 71 5.24 8.06 8.03
C ALA A 71 6.70 7.60 8.04
N VAL A 72 6.99 6.49 8.73
CA VAL A 72 8.34 5.89 8.76
C VAL A 72 8.77 5.46 7.36
N ARG A 73 7.89 4.84 6.56
CA ARG A 73 8.19 4.46 5.18
C ARG A 73 8.59 5.67 4.32
N LEU A 74 7.84 6.77 4.39
CA LEU A 74 8.18 7.99 3.65
C LEU A 74 9.45 8.67 4.19
N LEU A 75 9.69 8.60 5.50
CA LEU A 75 10.92 9.10 6.10
C LEU A 75 12.13 8.30 5.62
N GLU A 76 12.05 6.97 5.62
CA GLU A 76 13.07 6.07 5.09
C GLU A 76 13.34 6.31 3.61
N GLN A 77 12.31 6.56 2.80
CA GLN A 77 12.49 6.92 1.40
C GLN A 77 13.22 8.26 1.23
N ARG A 78 13.05 9.19 2.18
CA ARG A 78 13.63 10.53 2.13
C ARG A 78 15.12 10.56 2.48
N VAL A 79 15.52 9.87 3.56
CA VAL A 79 16.90 9.88 4.06
C VAL A 79 17.69 8.61 3.70
N GLY A 80 17.01 7.58 3.22
CA GLY A 80 17.59 6.26 3.01
C GLY A 80 17.94 5.53 4.31
N GLN A 81 18.22 4.23 4.20
CA GLN A 81 18.58 3.40 5.35
C GLN A 81 19.82 3.93 6.10
N ALA A 82 20.87 4.34 5.35
CA ALA A 82 22.09 4.88 5.95
C ALA A 82 21.84 6.23 6.65
N GLY A 83 20.97 7.08 6.10
CA GLY A 83 20.59 8.35 6.74
C GLY A 83 19.79 8.11 8.01
N LEU A 84 18.86 7.15 8.00
CA LEU A 84 18.11 6.78 9.21
C LEU A 84 19.04 6.33 10.34
N VAL A 85 20.06 5.51 10.03
CA VAL A 85 21.08 5.11 11.01
C VAL A 85 21.80 6.33 11.59
N ARG A 86 22.21 7.29 10.76
CA ARG A 86 22.86 8.53 11.24
C ARG A 86 21.96 9.36 12.13
N VAL A 87 20.66 9.46 11.81
CA VAL A 87 19.67 10.16 12.64
C VAL A 87 19.53 9.49 14.01
N LEU A 88 19.46 8.15 14.05
CA LEU A 88 19.37 7.40 15.30
C LEU A 88 20.65 7.50 16.14
N GLU A 89 21.83 7.46 15.51
CA GLU A 89 23.10 7.66 16.19
C GLU A 89 23.24 9.06 16.80
N ALA A 90 22.85 10.10 16.07
CA ALA A 90 22.83 11.48 16.57
C ALA A 90 21.88 11.63 17.77
N THR A 91 20.71 11.00 17.68
CA THR A 91 19.75 10.94 18.80
C THR A 91 20.34 10.22 20.02
N GLY A 92 21.07 9.12 19.79
CA GLY A 92 21.81 8.40 20.83
C GLY A 92 22.93 9.23 21.49
N ARG A 93 23.43 10.26 20.82
CA ARG A 93 24.40 11.23 21.37
C ARG A 93 23.76 12.42 22.10
N GLY A 94 22.42 12.47 22.17
CA GLY A 94 21.68 13.49 22.91
C GLY A 94 21.11 14.62 22.04
N GLU A 95 21.24 14.56 20.71
CA GLU A 95 20.49 15.45 19.82
C GLU A 95 18.99 15.08 19.82
N SER A 96 18.11 16.05 19.59
CA SER A 96 16.70 15.73 19.37
C SER A 96 16.53 15.07 17.99
N PHE A 97 15.58 14.14 17.88
CA PHE A 97 15.28 13.49 16.60
C PHE A 97 14.99 14.50 15.49
N GLY A 98 14.25 15.58 15.79
CA GLY A 98 13.93 16.62 14.82
C GLY A 98 15.17 17.38 14.31
N ALA A 99 16.15 17.64 15.17
CA ALA A 99 17.40 18.28 14.78
C ALA A 99 18.27 17.34 13.92
N ALA A 100 18.41 16.09 14.35
CA ALA A 100 19.15 15.06 13.62
C ALA A 100 18.53 14.78 12.24
N TYR A 101 17.20 14.67 12.17
CA TYR A 101 16.45 14.55 10.93
C TYR A 101 16.69 15.75 10.02
N ALA A 102 16.63 16.97 10.56
CA ALA A 102 16.81 18.18 9.77
C ALA A 102 18.21 18.28 9.16
N ALA A 103 19.24 17.86 9.90
CA ALA A 103 20.61 17.79 9.40
C ALA A 103 20.78 16.77 8.25
N GLU A 104 20.08 15.64 8.32
CA GLU A 104 20.19 14.57 7.33
C GLU A 104 19.29 14.78 6.09
N ALA A 105 18.04 15.18 6.31
CA ALA A 105 17.03 15.32 5.25
C ALA A 105 17.09 16.68 4.53
N GLY A 106 17.71 17.69 5.15
CA GLY A 106 17.73 19.07 4.65
C GLY A 106 16.38 19.78 4.75
N GLU A 107 15.48 19.32 5.61
CA GLU A 107 14.17 19.91 5.87
C GLU A 107 13.78 19.73 7.34
N SER A 108 12.96 20.61 7.90
CA SER A 108 12.52 20.44 9.29
C SER A 108 11.55 19.26 9.43
N LEU A 109 11.47 18.65 10.62
CA LEU A 109 10.48 17.62 10.90
C LEU A 109 9.04 18.16 10.77
N GLU A 110 8.82 19.42 11.13
CA GLU A 110 7.52 20.08 10.99
C GLU A 110 7.11 20.22 9.52
N ASP A 111 8.05 20.55 8.63
CA ASP A 111 7.79 20.62 7.19
C ASP A 111 7.49 19.23 6.61
N PHE A 112 8.18 18.18 7.09
CA PHE A 112 7.86 16.80 6.74
C PHE A 112 6.42 16.45 7.16
N GLU A 113 6.04 16.73 8.41
CA GLU A 113 4.70 16.43 8.94
C GLU A 113 3.61 17.18 8.18
N ARG A 114 3.83 18.45 7.86
CA ARG A 114 2.91 19.28 7.08
C ARG A 114 2.75 18.77 5.64
N ALA A 115 3.84 18.31 5.03
CA ALA A 115 3.84 17.78 3.67
C ALA A 115 3.40 16.30 3.59
N PHE A 116 3.27 15.60 4.72
CA PHE A 116 3.01 14.16 4.76
C PHE A 116 1.80 13.72 3.93
N PRO A 117 0.61 14.34 4.00
CA PRO A 117 -0.53 13.94 3.18
C PRO A 117 -0.23 14.02 1.68
N ALA A 118 0.38 15.12 1.23
CA ALA A 118 0.73 15.33 -0.17
C ALA A 118 1.82 14.36 -0.65
N ARG A 119 2.80 14.04 0.21
CA ARG A 119 3.83 13.03 -0.07
C ARG A 119 3.24 11.64 -0.16
N LEU A 120 2.28 11.31 0.71
CA LEU A 120 1.61 10.02 0.69
C LEU A 120 0.80 9.84 -0.60
N VAL A 121 0.10 10.88 -1.04
CA VAL A 121 -0.58 10.90 -2.36
C VAL A 121 0.43 10.74 -3.49
N SER A 122 1.55 11.45 -3.45
CA SER A 122 2.59 11.37 -4.50
C SER A 122 3.32 10.03 -4.52
N ALA A 123 3.44 9.38 -3.35
CA ALA A 123 4.09 8.08 -3.18
C ALA A 123 3.14 6.90 -3.40
N GLN A 124 1.82 7.12 -3.42
CA GLN A 124 0.93 6.18 -4.07
C GLN A 124 1.29 6.20 -5.55
N GLU A 125 2.08 5.22 -5.96
CA GLU A 125 2.33 4.93 -7.36
C GLU A 125 1.00 4.94 -8.12
N GLN A 126 1.05 5.33 -9.39
CA GLN A 126 -0.07 5.25 -10.34
C GLN A 126 -0.92 4.00 -10.06
N PRO A 127 -2.25 4.07 -10.23
CA PRO A 127 -3.10 2.97 -9.84
C PRO A 127 -2.59 1.64 -10.39
N ARG A 128 -2.60 0.64 -9.52
CA ARG A 128 -2.01 -0.67 -9.79
C ARG A 128 -3.01 -1.75 -9.44
N ILE A 129 -2.83 -2.91 -10.07
CA ILE A 129 -3.59 -4.11 -9.76
C ILE A 129 -2.61 -5.12 -9.19
N LEU A 130 -2.90 -5.57 -7.97
CA LEU A 130 -2.19 -6.62 -7.27
C LEU A 130 -2.95 -7.92 -7.46
N GLN A 131 -2.25 -9.06 -7.47
CA GLN A 131 -2.87 -10.37 -7.64
C GLN A 131 -2.29 -11.39 -6.68
N SER A 132 -3.14 -12.34 -6.27
CA SER A 132 -2.80 -13.47 -5.41
C SER A 132 -3.62 -14.71 -5.79
N SER A 133 -3.08 -15.88 -5.48
CA SER A 133 -3.77 -17.16 -5.65
C SER A 133 -5.07 -17.19 -4.84
N HIS A 134 -6.13 -17.79 -5.38
CA HIS A 134 -7.39 -18.03 -4.70
C HIS A 134 -7.91 -19.44 -5.02
N ALA A 135 -8.70 -20.05 -4.11
CA ALA A 135 -9.23 -21.40 -4.32
C ALA A 135 -10.03 -21.54 -5.62
N ASP A 136 -10.72 -20.46 -6.02
CA ASP A 136 -11.59 -20.40 -7.19
C ASP A 136 -10.99 -19.59 -8.37
N GLY A 137 -9.67 -19.38 -8.38
CA GLY A 137 -8.97 -18.65 -9.45
C GLY A 137 -7.92 -17.67 -8.93
N VAL A 138 -7.94 -16.44 -9.44
CA VAL A 138 -7.03 -15.36 -9.04
C VAL A 138 -7.81 -14.26 -8.34
N ARG A 139 -7.43 -13.95 -7.10
CA ARG A 139 -7.89 -12.73 -6.42
C ARG A 139 -7.05 -11.57 -6.93
N TRP A 140 -7.70 -10.48 -7.24
CA TRP A 140 -7.02 -9.26 -7.65
C TRP A 140 -7.61 -8.04 -6.97
N THR A 141 -6.73 -7.08 -6.67
CA THR A 141 -7.03 -5.88 -5.91
C THR A 141 -6.46 -4.68 -6.64
N ALA A 142 -7.34 -3.83 -7.15
CA ALA A 142 -6.99 -2.52 -7.66
C ALA A 142 -6.86 -1.52 -6.52
N ALA A 143 -5.79 -0.72 -6.52
CA ALA A 143 -5.53 0.30 -5.52
C ALA A 143 -4.99 1.59 -6.17
N GLY A 144 -5.16 2.73 -5.49
CA GLY A 144 -4.72 4.04 -5.98
C GLY A 144 -5.75 4.75 -6.87
N PHE A 145 -7.01 4.31 -6.85
CA PHE A 145 -8.11 5.01 -7.51
C PHE A 145 -8.77 6.01 -6.55
N ARG A 146 -9.60 6.91 -7.08
CA ARG A 146 -10.34 7.86 -6.24
C ARG A 146 -11.36 7.11 -5.35
N PRO A 147 -11.45 7.41 -4.05
CA PRO A 147 -12.44 6.80 -3.16
C PRO A 147 -13.89 6.98 -3.64
N ALA A 148 -14.72 5.96 -3.39
CA ALA A 148 -16.15 5.94 -3.70
C ALA A 148 -16.48 6.40 -5.14
N SER A 149 -15.62 6.08 -6.10
CA SER A 149 -15.75 6.50 -7.49
C SER A 149 -15.99 5.31 -8.42
N ALA A 150 -16.67 5.58 -9.53
CA ALA A 150 -16.88 4.60 -10.58
C ALA A 150 -15.57 4.32 -11.32
N VAL A 151 -15.31 3.05 -11.57
CA VAL A 151 -14.22 2.53 -12.39
C VAL A 151 -14.79 1.53 -13.39
N THR A 152 -14.27 1.53 -14.60
CA THR A 152 -14.58 0.52 -15.61
C THR A 152 -13.57 -0.60 -15.51
N VAL A 153 -14.04 -1.83 -15.31
CA VAL A 153 -13.24 -3.05 -15.35
C VAL A 153 -13.41 -3.69 -16.71
N THR A 154 -12.29 -4.05 -17.35
CA THR A 154 -12.25 -4.83 -18.58
C THR A 154 -11.34 -6.03 -18.37
N ILE A 155 -11.83 -7.24 -18.65
CA ILE A 155 -11.03 -8.46 -18.60
C ILE A 155 -11.06 -9.09 -19.98
N GLU A 156 -9.89 -9.29 -20.57
CA GLU A 156 -9.72 -9.75 -21.95
C GLU A 156 -8.76 -10.96 -22.03
N GLY A 157 -9.08 -11.90 -22.90
CA GLY A 157 -8.28 -13.07 -23.24
C GLY A 157 -8.61 -13.55 -24.66
N ALA A 158 -7.98 -14.63 -25.13
CA ALA A 158 -8.01 -15.04 -26.54
C ALA A 158 -9.42 -15.13 -27.19
N ALA A 159 -10.43 -15.58 -26.44
CA ALA A 159 -11.83 -15.66 -26.90
C ALA A 159 -12.81 -15.18 -25.81
N TYR A 160 -12.34 -14.32 -24.91
CA TYR A 160 -13.09 -13.86 -23.75
C TYR A 160 -12.93 -12.37 -23.59
N ARG A 161 -14.04 -11.66 -23.43
CA ARG A 161 -14.04 -10.24 -23.06
C ARG A 161 -15.26 -9.97 -22.20
N VAL A 162 -15.03 -9.39 -21.03
CA VAL A 162 -16.10 -8.82 -20.20
C VAL A 162 -15.71 -7.41 -19.83
N GLN A 163 -16.70 -6.53 -19.82
CA GLN A 163 -16.56 -5.15 -19.38
C GLN A 163 -17.74 -4.80 -18.49
N TYR A 164 -17.47 -4.22 -17.34
CA TYR A 164 -18.49 -3.80 -16.39
C TYR A 164 -18.01 -2.61 -15.56
N GLU A 165 -18.98 -1.88 -15.00
CA GLU A 165 -18.68 -0.81 -14.04
C GLU A 165 -18.64 -1.38 -12.63
N ALA A 166 -17.68 -0.89 -11.85
CA ALA A 166 -17.55 -1.16 -10.45
C ALA A 166 -17.37 0.16 -9.70
N THR A 167 -17.62 0.13 -8.39
CA THR A 167 -17.37 1.27 -7.51
C THR A 167 -16.24 0.89 -6.57
N THR A 168 -15.21 1.73 -6.50
CA THR A 168 -14.16 1.59 -5.50
C THR A 168 -14.75 1.81 -4.11
N ASP A 169 -14.20 1.15 -3.10
CA ASP A 169 -14.57 1.39 -1.72
C ASP A 169 -14.15 2.80 -1.23
N ARG A 170 -14.42 3.08 0.05
CA ARG A 170 -14.03 4.32 0.73
C ARG A 170 -12.52 4.58 0.78
N LEU A 171 -11.70 3.58 0.44
CA LEU A 171 -10.25 3.66 0.39
C LEU A 171 -9.74 3.81 -1.05
N GLY A 172 -10.62 3.85 -2.06
CA GLY A 172 -10.21 3.88 -3.46
C GLY A 172 -9.70 2.54 -3.97
N MET A 173 -10.12 1.44 -3.34
CA MET A 173 -9.75 0.08 -3.71
C MET A 173 -10.93 -0.67 -4.32
N TYR A 174 -10.65 -1.62 -5.21
CA TYR A 174 -11.64 -2.57 -5.71
C TYR A 174 -11.03 -3.97 -5.73
N GLN A 175 -11.77 -4.96 -5.23
CA GLN A 175 -11.29 -6.34 -5.12
C GLN A 175 -12.29 -7.30 -5.75
N ALA A 176 -11.81 -8.25 -6.53
CA ALA A 176 -12.60 -9.33 -7.09
C ALA A 176 -11.80 -10.62 -7.25
N VAL A 177 -12.48 -11.71 -7.60
CA VAL A 177 -11.88 -12.99 -7.97
C VAL A 177 -12.28 -13.30 -9.41
N PHE A 178 -11.33 -13.75 -10.20
CA PHE A 178 -11.55 -14.15 -11.59
C PHE A 178 -10.95 -15.54 -11.87
N GLY A 179 -11.62 -16.36 -12.67
CA GLY A 179 -11.11 -17.67 -13.13
C GLY A 179 -12.06 -18.85 -12.97
N SER A 180 -13.07 -18.76 -12.10
CA SER A 180 -14.00 -19.88 -11.85
C SER A 180 -14.97 -20.16 -13.00
N THR A 181 -15.23 -19.18 -13.86
CA THR A 181 -16.19 -19.26 -14.97
C THR A 181 -15.56 -19.08 -16.35
N ALA A 182 -14.25 -18.81 -16.40
CA ALA A 182 -13.50 -18.62 -17.63
C ALA A 182 -12.69 -19.88 -17.95
N PRO A 183 -12.44 -20.21 -19.23
CA PRO A 183 -11.48 -21.24 -19.60
C PRO A 183 -10.10 -21.00 -18.98
N PRO A 184 -9.31 -22.03 -18.67
CA PRO A 184 -7.92 -21.83 -18.26
C PRO A 184 -7.12 -21.09 -19.34
N GLY A 185 -6.27 -20.14 -18.94
CA GLY A 185 -5.59 -19.27 -19.89
C GLY A 185 -4.98 -18.01 -19.28
N GLU A 186 -4.41 -17.19 -20.16
CA GLU A 186 -3.87 -15.89 -19.81
C GLU A 186 -4.90 -14.79 -20.11
N TYR A 187 -5.11 -13.93 -19.12
CA TYR A 187 -6.09 -12.86 -19.15
C TYR A 187 -5.45 -11.55 -18.74
N THR A 188 -5.84 -10.46 -19.38
CA THR A 188 -5.43 -9.11 -18.99
C THR A 188 -6.61 -8.43 -18.33
N ILE A 189 -6.39 -7.94 -17.10
CA ILE A 189 -7.34 -7.11 -16.37
C ILE A 189 -6.89 -5.66 -16.53
N HIS A 190 -7.80 -4.83 -17.02
CA HIS A 190 -7.66 -3.38 -17.11
C HIS A 190 -8.71 -2.68 -16.25
N LEU A 191 -8.27 -1.69 -15.49
CA LEU A 191 -9.17 -0.79 -14.78
C LEU A 191 -8.89 0.65 -15.18
N SER A 192 -9.95 1.43 -15.38
CA SER A 192 -9.83 2.86 -15.66
C SER A 192 -10.93 3.67 -14.97
N GLY A 193 -10.60 4.86 -14.47
CA GLY A 193 -11.57 5.76 -13.84
C GLY A 193 -10.93 7.06 -13.37
N GLY A 194 -11.66 8.17 -13.43
CA GLY A 194 -11.18 9.47 -12.95
C GLY A 194 -9.90 9.98 -13.64
N GLY A 195 -9.66 9.59 -14.90
CA GLY A 195 -8.45 9.94 -15.65
C GLY A 195 -7.23 9.06 -15.36
N LEU A 196 -7.38 8.02 -14.54
CA LEU A 196 -6.34 7.06 -14.21
C LEU A 196 -6.63 5.68 -14.79
N ALA A 197 -5.58 4.87 -15.00
CA ALA A 197 -5.72 3.50 -15.47
C ALA A 197 -4.64 2.58 -14.89
N ALA A 198 -4.97 1.28 -14.80
CA ALA A 198 -4.09 0.21 -14.33
C ALA A 198 -4.31 -1.05 -15.19
N GLY A 199 -3.27 -1.87 -15.34
CA GLY A 199 -3.37 -3.13 -16.07
C GLY A 199 -2.49 -4.20 -15.44
N VAL A 200 -2.96 -5.46 -15.44
CA VAL A 200 -2.18 -6.62 -15.03
C VAL A 200 -2.55 -7.84 -15.87
N VAL A 201 -1.57 -8.69 -16.12
CA VAL A 201 -1.78 -10.02 -16.71
C VAL A 201 -1.89 -11.04 -15.58
N ILE A 202 -2.96 -11.84 -15.63
CA ILE A 202 -3.24 -12.93 -14.70
C ILE A 202 -3.31 -14.25 -15.45
N ARG A 203 -3.08 -15.35 -14.74
CA ARG A 203 -3.19 -16.72 -15.28
C ARG A 203 -4.14 -17.52 -14.41
N THR A 204 -5.14 -18.13 -15.04
CA THR A 204 -6.19 -18.94 -14.39
C THR A 204 -6.10 -20.39 -14.84
#